data_AF-A0A8T6V0C7-F1
#
_entry.id   AF-A0A8T6V0C7-F1
#
_cell.length_a   1.000
_cell.length_b   1.000
_cell.length_c   1.000
_cell.angle_alpha   90.00
_cell.angle_beta   90.00
_cell.angle_gamma   90.00
#
_symmetry.space_group_name_H-M   'P 1'
#
loop_
_entity.id
_entity.type
_entity.pdbx_description
1 polymer ?
#
loop_
_entity_poly.entity_id
_entity_poly.type
_entity_poly.pdbx_seq_one_letter_code
_entity_poly.pdbx_strand_id
1 'polypeptide(L)'
;MLNRRSNAEIWSALTSVEFKIESYYELFSKTFFLVSFTLLITVCSVAPFQMLYFSGKYSYLFPMESFARGGGIISFLLFSIFGIIVTITILLLISHPTFTWLSVFISVSFGISTGILASIFIPVWLAYFFIVFKISLPLLTFWKVLGNVAIIGVFTLIVAINHTSKFNRLRNGILVLFSGWVGAISTFNSFLSLVILIGVFLIYDILILKGFFEESIKKTLQQETLAKRGAAVTIGLGDLVFYSIAIGSTWIFFDHIRFIASILVGIGILGGTFLTMHLLSHAKEEHSVLPALPIPMFTTLLIMGILWSITLI
;
A
#
# COMPACT_ATOMS: atom_id res chain seq x y z
N MET A 1 18.32 -18.78 -23.54
CA MET A 1 19.01 -17.71 -22.78
C MET A 1 18.00 -17.07 -21.83
N LEU A 2 18.06 -17.39 -20.53
CA LEU A 2 17.24 -16.74 -19.51
C LEU A 2 17.78 -15.32 -19.33
N ASN A 3 16.97 -14.32 -19.69
CA ASN A 3 17.29 -12.92 -19.52
C ASN A 3 17.40 -12.63 -18.00
N ARG A 4 18.62 -12.65 -17.44
CA ARG A 4 18.85 -12.35 -16.03
C ARG A 4 18.56 -10.86 -15.83
N ARG A 5 17.37 -10.55 -15.32
CA ARG A 5 17.07 -9.25 -14.73
C ARG A 5 18.06 -9.00 -13.58
N SER A 6 18.62 -7.80 -13.49
CA SER A 6 19.46 -7.46 -12.33
C SER A 6 18.60 -7.44 -11.06
N ASN A 7 19.22 -7.64 -9.89
CA ASN A 7 18.50 -7.59 -8.61
C ASN A 7 17.74 -6.26 -8.42
N ALA A 8 18.29 -5.17 -8.94
CA ALA A 8 17.66 -3.85 -8.96
C ALA A 8 16.37 -3.82 -9.80
N GLU A 9 16.34 -4.49 -10.95
CA GLU A 9 15.14 -4.57 -11.79
C GLU A 9 14.02 -5.38 -11.14
N ILE A 10 14.36 -6.47 -10.45
CA ILE A 10 13.37 -7.30 -9.73
C ILE A 10 12.83 -6.54 -8.52
N TRP A 11 13.68 -5.81 -7.80
CA TRP A 11 13.27 -4.99 -6.67
C TRP A 11 12.31 -3.87 -7.11
N SER A 12 12.71 -3.06 -8.10
CA SER A 12 11.85 -2.02 -8.67
C SER A 12 10.52 -2.59 -9.19
N ALA A 13 10.55 -3.77 -9.82
CA ALA A 13 9.35 -4.45 -10.28
C ALA A 13 8.39 -4.86 -9.15
N LEU A 14 8.90 -5.12 -7.94
CA LEU A 14 8.12 -5.58 -6.79
C LEU A 14 7.68 -4.45 -5.86
N THR A 15 8.39 -3.33 -5.88
CA THR A 15 8.15 -2.19 -4.97
C THR A 15 7.52 -0.99 -5.66
N SER A 16 7.28 -1.04 -6.97
CA SER A 16 6.69 0.07 -7.71
C SER A 16 5.74 -0.35 -8.83
N VAL A 17 4.73 0.48 -9.05
CA VAL A 17 3.84 0.40 -10.22
C VAL A 17 4.45 1.23 -11.33
N GLU A 18 4.69 0.61 -12.47
CA GLU A 18 5.36 1.25 -13.62
C GLU A 18 4.39 1.41 -14.79
N PHE A 19 4.38 2.58 -15.42
CA PHE A 19 3.68 2.81 -16.68
C PHE A 19 4.45 3.74 -17.60
N LYS A 20 4.34 3.50 -18.90
CA LYS A 20 4.90 4.35 -19.95
C LYS A 20 4.06 5.61 -20.11
N ILE A 21 4.71 6.72 -20.39
CA ILE A 21 4.07 8.03 -20.51
C ILE A 21 4.61 8.74 -21.75
N GLU A 22 3.69 9.30 -22.52
CA GLU A 22 3.98 10.09 -23.71
C GLU A 22 3.66 11.58 -23.49
N SER A 23 2.85 11.92 -22.48
CA SER A 23 2.50 13.32 -22.15
C SER A 23 2.19 13.58 -20.67
N TYR A 24 2.26 14.84 -20.23
CA TYR A 24 1.88 15.26 -18.88
C TYR A 24 0.41 14.94 -18.54
N TYR A 25 -0.51 15.09 -19.50
CA TYR A 25 -1.92 14.73 -19.29
C TYR A 25 -2.09 13.23 -19.04
N GLU A 26 -1.31 12.41 -19.75
CA GLU A 26 -1.33 10.96 -19.56
C GLU A 26 -0.72 10.54 -18.21
N LEU A 27 0.35 11.21 -17.75
CA LEU A 27 0.88 11.05 -16.38
C LEU A 27 -0.21 11.30 -15.35
N PHE A 28 -0.87 12.45 -15.47
CA PHE A 28 -1.89 12.86 -14.53
C PHE A 28 -3.06 11.88 -14.51
N SER A 29 -3.61 11.55 -15.68
CA SER A 29 -4.76 10.64 -15.82
C SER A 29 -4.46 9.24 -15.29
N LYS A 30 -3.30 8.67 -15.64
CA LYS A 30 -2.92 7.32 -15.17
C LYS A 30 -2.67 7.29 -13.66
N THR A 31 -2.02 8.31 -13.11
CA THR A 31 -1.80 8.44 -11.67
C THR A 31 -3.12 8.58 -10.92
N PHE A 32 -3.99 9.47 -11.40
CA PHE A 32 -5.32 9.69 -10.83
C PHE A 32 -6.11 8.39 -10.82
N PHE A 33 -6.19 7.71 -11.97
CA PHE A 33 -6.88 6.42 -12.08
C PHE A 33 -6.30 5.38 -11.12
N LEU A 34 -4.96 5.26 -11.06
CA LEU A 34 -4.28 4.30 -10.17
C LEU A 34 -4.63 4.56 -8.70
N VAL A 35 -4.50 5.80 -8.24
CA VAL A 35 -4.78 6.18 -6.85
C VAL A 35 -6.26 6.01 -6.55
N SER A 36 -7.16 6.56 -7.37
CA SER A 36 -8.61 6.41 -7.18
C SER A 36 -9.06 4.96 -7.16
N PHE A 37 -8.52 4.11 -8.05
CA PHE A 37 -8.85 2.70 -8.08
C PHE A 37 -8.35 1.95 -6.84
N THR A 38 -7.15 2.32 -6.35
CA THR A 38 -6.60 1.77 -5.10
C THR A 38 -7.48 2.15 -3.89
N LEU A 39 -7.88 3.41 -3.80
CA LEU A 39 -8.78 3.90 -2.75
C LEU A 39 -10.14 3.20 -2.82
N LEU A 40 -10.68 3.00 -4.02
CA LEU A 40 -11.93 2.28 -4.24
C LEU A 40 -11.83 0.82 -3.76
N ILE A 41 -10.77 0.10 -4.14
CA ILE A 41 -10.53 -1.27 -3.66
C ILE A 41 -10.47 -1.32 -2.13
N THR A 42 -9.80 -0.34 -1.52
CA THR A 42 -9.73 -0.25 -0.05
C THR A 42 -11.12 -0.12 0.55
N VAL A 43 -11.93 0.83 0.08
CA VAL A 43 -13.30 1.04 0.57
C VAL A 43 -14.18 -0.19 0.34
N CYS A 44 -14.12 -0.78 -0.86
CA CYS A 44 -14.84 -2.01 -1.20
C CYS A 44 -14.35 -3.23 -0.41
N SER A 45 -13.16 -3.18 0.21
CA SER A 45 -12.65 -4.23 1.09
C SER A 45 -13.04 -4.00 2.54
N VAL A 46 -12.93 -2.77 3.02
CA VAL A 46 -13.27 -2.41 4.41
C VAL A 46 -14.76 -2.59 4.68
N ALA A 47 -15.62 -2.12 3.79
CA ALA A 47 -17.07 -2.18 3.99
C ALA A 47 -17.60 -3.61 4.25
N PRO A 48 -17.34 -4.61 3.39
CA PRO A 48 -17.78 -5.98 3.66
C PRO A 48 -17.02 -6.62 4.83
N PHE A 49 -15.74 -6.28 5.01
CA PHE A 49 -14.94 -6.81 6.11
C PHE A 49 -15.49 -6.39 7.47
N GLN A 50 -15.81 -5.10 7.65
CA GLN A 50 -16.48 -4.60 8.84
C GLN A 50 -17.88 -5.19 9.01
N MET A 51 -18.66 -5.31 7.95
CA MET A 51 -20.02 -5.86 8.05
C MET A 51 -20.02 -7.33 8.53
N LEU A 52 -19.02 -8.12 8.12
CA LEU A 52 -18.93 -9.54 8.47
C LEU A 52 -18.25 -9.81 9.82
N TYR A 53 -17.21 -9.04 10.16
CA TYR A 53 -16.39 -9.29 11.34
C TYR A 53 -16.62 -8.32 12.50
N PHE A 54 -17.28 -7.18 12.25
CA PHE A 54 -17.47 -6.07 13.20
C PHE A 54 -18.93 -5.61 13.34
N SER A 55 -19.92 -6.46 13.04
CA SER A 55 -21.34 -6.15 13.25
C SER A 55 -21.78 -6.10 14.73
N GLY A 56 -20.84 -5.91 15.67
CA GLY A 56 -21.07 -5.87 17.10
C GLY A 56 -20.12 -4.89 17.80
N LYS A 57 -20.53 -4.35 18.95
CA LYS A 57 -19.86 -3.24 19.67
C LYS A 57 -18.39 -3.49 20.06
N TYR A 58 -17.88 -4.71 19.99
CA TYR A 58 -16.48 -5.00 20.33
C TYR A 58 -16.02 -6.26 19.57
N SER A 59 -15.17 -6.10 18.57
CA SER A 59 -14.41 -7.23 18.04
C SER A 59 -13.13 -6.76 17.35
N TYR A 60 -12.38 -5.88 18.03
CA TYR A 60 -10.95 -5.82 17.74
C TYR A 60 -10.39 -7.25 17.92
N LEU A 61 -9.83 -7.83 16.86
CA LEU A 61 -9.18 -9.16 16.91
C LEU A 61 -8.09 -9.22 18.00
N PHE A 62 -7.63 -8.06 18.45
CA PHE A 62 -6.85 -7.84 19.65
C PHE A 62 -7.61 -6.83 20.52
N PRO A 63 -8.06 -7.16 21.75
CA PRO A 63 -8.67 -6.17 22.64
C PRO A 63 -7.63 -5.12 23.03
N MET A 64 -7.47 -4.08 22.20
CA MET A 64 -6.56 -2.95 22.46
C MET A 64 -7.14 -1.94 23.45
N GLU A 65 -8.38 -2.13 23.91
CA GLU A 65 -8.99 -1.26 24.92
C GLU A 65 -8.27 -1.33 26.28
N SER A 66 -7.68 -2.47 26.64
CA SER A 66 -6.85 -2.59 27.85
C SER A 66 -5.50 -1.85 27.73
N PHE A 67 -5.18 -1.33 26.54
CA PHE A 67 -3.95 -0.64 26.21
C PHE A 67 -4.17 0.82 25.75
N ALA A 68 -5.39 1.35 25.88
CA ALA A 68 -5.87 2.58 25.24
C ALA A 68 -5.07 3.88 25.51
N ARG A 69 -4.12 3.91 26.46
CA ARG A 69 -3.22 5.07 26.65
C ARG A 69 -1.73 4.77 26.42
N GLY A 70 -1.31 3.51 26.34
CA GLY A 70 0.11 3.12 26.20
C GLY A 70 0.42 2.15 25.06
N GLY A 71 -0.52 1.30 24.65
CA GLY A 71 -0.27 0.31 23.60
C GLY A 71 -0.27 0.89 22.20
N GLY A 72 -0.83 2.09 21.98
CA GLY A 72 -0.66 2.79 20.72
C GLY A 72 0.81 3.13 20.42
N ILE A 73 1.54 3.56 21.45
CA ILE A 73 2.98 3.86 21.40
C ILE A 73 3.79 2.57 21.31
N ILE A 74 3.45 1.54 22.11
CA ILE A 74 4.16 0.24 22.08
C ILE A 74 3.99 -0.44 20.71
N SER A 75 2.78 -0.46 20.15
CA SER A 75 2.52 -1.04 18.82
C SER A 75 3.24 -0.25 17.74
N PHE A 76 3.28 1.07 17.85
CA PHE A 76 4.08 1.92 16.98
C PHE A 76 5.58 1.62 17.09
N LEU A 77 6.12 1.48 18.30
CA LEU A 77 7.54 1.16 18.52
C LEU A 77 7.88 -0.23 17.95
N LEU A 78 7.04 -1.24 18.19
CA LEU A 78 7.22 -2.58 17.63
C LEU A 78 7.18 -2.54 16.10
N PHE A 79 6.21 -1.84 15.51
CA PHE A 79 6.11 -1.68 14.06
C PHE A 79 7.33 -0.95 13.48
N SER A 80 7.80 0.11 14.15
CA SER A 80 8.96 0.89 13.72
C SER A 80 10.26 0.10 13.83
N ILE A 81 10.48 -0.63 14.93
CA ILE A 81 11.63 -1.52 15.11
C ILE A 81 11.62 -2.59 14.03
N PHE A 82 10.47 -3.22 13.77
CA PHE A 82 10.34 -4.21 12.71
C PHE A 82 10.62 -3.61 11.33
N GLY A 83 10.10 -2.42 11.03
CA GLY A 83 10.37 -1.70 9.80
C GLY A 83 11.85 -1.36 9.61
N ILE A 84 12.53 -0.92 10.67
CA ILE A 84 13.98 -0.65 10.67
C ILE A 84 14.76 -1.94 10.44
N ILE A 85 14.44 -3.03 11.15
CA ILE A 85 15.11 -4.32 10.99
C ILE A 85 14.95 -4.85 9.56
N VAL A 86 13.74 -4.79 9.00
CA VAL A 86 13.47 -5.20 7.61
C VAL A 86 14.27 -4.32 6.64
N THR A 87 14.29 -3.00 6.85
CA THR A 87 15.04 -2.07 5.99
C THR A 87 16.54 -2.35 6.04
N ILE A 88 17.12 -2.53 7.23
CA ILE A 88 18.54 -2.89 7.41
C ILE A 88 18.82 -4.24 6.74
N THR A 89 17.95 -5.23 6.93
CA THR A 89 18.10 -6.55 6.31
C THR A 89 18.11 -6.45 4.79
N ILE A 90 17.20 -5.65 4.22
CA ILE A 90 17.15 -5.40 2.77
C ILE A 90 18.43 -4.69 2.30
N LEU A 91 18.89 -3.64 3.01
CA LEU A 91 20.11 -2.91 2.66
C LEU A 91 21.36 -3.80 2.69
N LEU A 92 21.48 -4.65 3.72
CA LEU A 92 22.55 -5.64 3.84
C LEU A 92 22.49 -6.68 2.72
N LEU A 93 21.30 -7.06 2.27
CA LEU A 93 21.15 -8.00 1.16
C LEU A 93 21.42 -7.34 -0.20
N ILE A 94 21.14 -6.04 -0.36
CA ILE A 94 21.43 -5.27 -1.58
C ILE A 94 22.93 -5.03 -1.75
N SER A 95 23.67 -4.78 -0.66
CA SER A 95 25.12 -4.51 -0.72
C SER A 95 25.96 -5.73 -1.13
N HIS A 96 25.37 -6.92 -1.23
CA HIS A 96 26.05 -8.13 -1.68
C HIS A 96 25.56 -8.58 -3.09
N PRO A 97 26.31 -8.25 -4.17
CA PRO A 97 25.86 -8.44 -5.57
C PRO A 97 25.73 -9.90 -6.01
N THR A 98 26.09 -10.88 -5.18
CA THR A 98 26.02 -12.31 -5.47
C THR A 98 24.68 -12.96 -5.09
N PHE A 99 23.79 -12.27 -4.38
CA PHE A 99 22.58 -12.87 -3.83
C PHE A 99 21.41 -12.90 -4.81
N THR A 100 21.34 -13.94 -5.64
CA THR A 100 20.10 -14.33 -6.36
C THR A 100 18.97 -14.68 -5.37
N TRP A 101 19.31 -15.12 -4.16
CA TRP A 101 18.36 -15.41 -3.08
C TRP A 101 17.58 -14.20 -2.59
N LEU A 102 18.09 -12.97 -2.72
CA LEU A 102 17.33 -11.78 -2.35
C LEU A 102 16.08 -11.64 -3.22
N SER A 103 16.23 -11.82 -4.53
CA SER A 103 15.11 -11.74 -5.47
C SER A 103 14.04 -12.80 -5.19
N VAL A 104 14.48 -14.00 -4.82
CA VAL A 104 13.62 -15.12 -4.41
C VAL A 104 12.95 -14.81 -3.08
N PHE A 105 13.70 -14.36 -2.08
CA PHE A 105 13.19 -14.02 -0.75
C PHE A 105 12.12 -12.93 -0.82
N ILE A 106 12.34 -11.85 -1.57
CA ILE A 106 11.35 -10.77 -1.73
C ILE A 106 10.13 -11.29 -2.49
N SER A 107 10.33 -12.04 -3.59
CA SER A 107 9.21 -12.61 -4.36
C SER A 107 8.36 -13.57 -3.53
N VAL A 108 8.99 -14.42 -2.73
CA VAL A 108 8.33 -15.37 -1.83
C VAL A 108 7.63 -14.63 -0.68
N SER A 109 8.30 -13.68 -0.04
CA SER A 109 7.71 -12.90 1.05
C SER A 109 6.49 -12.10 0.58
N PHE A 110 6.60 -11.45 -0.58
CA PHE A 110 5.50 -10.71 -1.20
C PHE A 110 4.37 -11.65 -1.63
N GLY A 111 4.70 -12.80 -2.23
CA GLY A 111 3.73 -13.84 -2.60
C GLY A 111 2.97 -14.38 -1.39
N ILE A 112 3.66 -14.69 -0.29
CA ILE A 112 3.05 -15.18 0.96
C ILE A 112 2.14 -14.11 1.54
N SER A 113 2.63 -12.86 1.66
CA SER A 113 1.88 -11.75 2.24
C SER A 113 0.59 -11.51 1.45
N THR A 114 0.68 -11.44 0.12
CA THR A 114 -0.49 -11.24 -0.74
C THR A 114 -1.42 -12.44 -0.74
N GLY A 115 -0.90 -13.67 -0.68
CA GLY A 115 -1.70 -14.88 -0.53
C GLY A 115 -2.49 -14.91 0.78
N ILE A 116 -1.87 -14.51 1.89
CA ILE A 116 -2.55 -14.37 3.19
C ILE A 116 -3.69 -13.35 3.08
N LEU A 117 -3.44 -12.17 2.52
CA LEU A 117 -4.47 -11.15 2.31
C LEU A 117 -5.61 -11.66 1.42
N ALA A 118 -5.28 -12.34 0.32
CA ALA A 118 -6.26 -12.93 -0.57
C ALA A 118 -7.15 -13.96 0.15
N SER A 119 -6.57 -14.75 1.06
CA SER A 119 -7.32 -15.74 1.85
C SER A 119 -8.31 -15.12 2.82
N ILE A 120 -8.15 -13.85 3.16
CA ILE A 120 -9.09 -13.09 3.98
C ILE A 120 -10.12 -12.41 3.05
N PHE A 121 -9.66 -11.61 2.09
CA PHE A 121 -10.55 -10.73 1.34
C PHE A 121 -11.36 -11.41 0.24
N ILE A 122 -10.85 -12.46 -0.41
CA ILE A 122 -11.62 -13.18 -1.44
C ILE A 122 -12.85 -13.86 -0.80
N PRO A 123 -12.71 -14.63 0.32
CA PRO A 123 -13.86 -15.11 1.07
C PRO A 123 -14.81 -14.01 1.54
N VAL A 124 -14.29 -12.90 2.08
CA VAL A 124 -15.09 -11.76 2.55
C VAL A 124 -15.95 -11.16 1.42
N TRP A 125 -15.35 -10.90 0.27
CA TRP A 125 -16.05 -10.35 -0.89
C TRP A 125 -17.14 -11.30 -1.40
N LEU A 126 -16.84 -12.59 -1.49
CA LEU A 126 -17.81 -13.60 -1.91
C LEU A 126 -18.93 -13.78 -0.89
N ALA A 127 -18.62 -13.75 0.41
CA ALA A 127 -19.61 -13.82 1.47
C ALA A 127 -20.56 -12.61 1.42
N TYR A 128 -19.99 -11.41 1.26
CA TYR A 128 -20.77 -10.20 1.08
C TYR A 128 -21.67 -10.27 -0.16
N PHE A 129 -21.13 -10.72 -1.29
CA PHE A 129 -21.91 -10.95 -2.50
C PHE A 129 -23.11 -11.89 -2.24
N PHE A 130 -22.89 -13.05 -1.61
CA PHE A 130 -23.97 -13.98 -1.31
C PHE A 130 -25.02 -13.42 -0.34
N ILE A 131 -24.61 -12.61 0.64
CA ILE A 131 -25.55 -11.94 1.56
C ILE A 131 -26.41 -10.93 0.79
N VAL A 132 -25.80 -10.07 -0.03
CA VAL A 132 -26.51 -9.05 -0.81
C VAL A 132 -27.50 -9.68 -1.79
N PHE A 133 -27.12 -10.79 -2.42
CA PHE A 133 -27.97 -11.51 -3.39
C PHE A 133 -28.82 -12.63 -2.77
N LYS A 134 -28.81 -12.79 -1.44
CA LYS A 134 -29.59 -13.80 -0.69
C LYS A 134 -29.39 -15.25 -1.18
N ILE A 135 -28.17 -15.61 -1.54
CA ILE A 135 -27.81 -16.96 -2.00
C ILE A 135 -27.40 -17.83 -0.80
N SER A 136 -28.04 -19.00 -0.63
CA SER A 136 -27.74 -19.95 0.46
C SER A 136 -26.65 -20.95 0.06
N LEU A 137 -25.55 -21.00 0.81
CA LEU A 137 -24.46 -21.98 0.63
C LEU A 137 -24.04 -22.58 1.99
N PRO A 138 -23.49 -23.81 2.02
CA PRO A 138 -22.91 -24.37 3.24
C PRO A 138 -21.66 -23.57 3.64
N LEU A 139 -21.81 -22.66 4.61
CA LEU A 139 -20.84 -21.60 4.87
C LEU A 139 -19.46 -22.14 5.33
N LEU A 140 -19.38 -22.92 6.40
CA LEU A 140 -18.09 -23.03 7.13
C LEU A 140 -16.99 -23.78 6.36
N THR A 141 -17.31 -24.91 5.73
CA THR A 141 -16.33 -25.75 5.03
C THR A 141 -15.89 -25.12 3.71
N PHE A 142 -16.82 -24.47 3.01
CA PHE A 142 -16.56 -23.75 1.77
C PHE A 142 -15.56 -22.60 1.97
N TRP A 143 -15.73 -21.80 3.04
CA TRP A 143 -14.84 -20.67 3.32
C TRP A 143 -13.40 -21.08 3.64
N LYS A 144 -13.21 -22.17 4.41
CA LYS A 144 -11.86 -22.69 4.71
C LYS A 144 -11.14 -23.18 3.47
N VAL A 145 -11.84 -23.94 2.61
CA VAL A 145 -11.25 -24.44 1.35
C VAL A 145 -10.92 -23.28 0.42
N LEU A 146 -11.84 -22.33 0.27
CA LEU A 146 -11.64 -21.14 -0.56
C LEU A 146 -10.44 -20.31 -0.10
N GLY A 147 -10.27 -20.11 1.21
CA GLY A 147 -9.10 -19.42 1.77
C GLY A 147 -7.80 -20.10 1.38
N ASN A 148 -7.70 -21.43 1.55
CA ASN A 148 -6.50 -22.18 1.18
C ASN A 148 -6.20 -22.12 -0.32
N VAL A 149 -7.24 -22.25 -1.15
CA VAL A 149 -7.12 -22.13 -2.62
C VAL A 149 -6.65 -20.73 -3.01
N ALA A 150 -7.16 -19.68 -2.34
CA ALA A 150 -6.74 -18.31 -2.56
C ALA A 150 -5.25 -18.10 -2.21
N ILE A 151 -4.77 -18.63 -1.09
CA ILE A 151 -3.34 -18.54 -0.71
C ILE A 151 -2.48 -19.16 -1.82
N ILE A 152 -2.74 -20.43 -2.15
CA ILE A 152 -1.92 -21.19 -3.09
C ILE A 152 -2.00 -20.55 -4.47
N GLY A 153 -3.20 -20.24 -4.96
CA GLY A 153 -3.43 -19.68 -6.29
C GLY A 153 -2.75 -18.31 -6.46
N VAL A 154 -2.91 -17.40 -5.50
CA VAL A 154 -2.32 -16.05 -5.57
C VAL A 154 -0.80 -16.11 -5.37
N PHE A 155 -0.30 -16.95 -4.45
CA PHE A 155 1.14 -17.17 -4.28
C PHE A 155 1.79 -17.66 -5.57
N THR A 156 1.25 -18.73 -6.18
CA THR A 156 1.78 -19.29 -7.43
C THR A 156 1.72 -18.28 -8.57
N LEU A 157 0.63 -17.51 -8.66
CA LEU A 157 0.46 -16.47 -9.67
C LEU A 157 1.53 -15.37 -9.53
N ILE A 158 1.79 -14.88 -8.31
CA ILE A 158 2.79 -13.84 -8.06
C ILE A 158 4.19 -14.32 -8.40
N VAL A 159 4.56 -15.52 -7.95
CA VAL A 159 5.87 -16.11 -8.27
C VAL A 159 6.04 -16.24 -9.79
N ALA A 160 5.01 -16.71 -10.51
CA ALA A 160 5.05 -16.83 -11.97
C ALA A 160 5.19 -15.47 -12.69
N ILE A 161 4.44 -14.46 -12.25
CA ILE A 161 4.48 -13.10 -12.81
C ILE A 161 5.84 -12.45 -12.58
N ASN A 162 6.43 -12.61 -11.39
CA ASN A 162 7.71 -11.97 -11.05
C ASN A 162 8.88 -12.50 -11.90
N HIS A 163 8.80 -13.76 -12.32
CA HIS A 163 9.81 -14.36 -13.21
C HIS A 163 9.61 -14.03 -14.69
N THR A 164 8.55 -13.32 -15.08
CA THR A 164 8.25 -13.05 -16.50
C THR A 164 7.91 -11.59 -16.77
N SER A 165 8.64 -10.95 -17.69
CA SER A 165 8.41 -9.54 -18.07
C SER A 165 7.12 -9.29 -18.86
N LYS A 166 6.48 -10.35 -19.34
CA LYS A 166 5.29 -10.27 -20.20
C LYS A 166 4.03 -9.83 -19.46
N PHE A 167 3.97 -10.02 -18.14
CA PHE A 167 2.75 -9.80 -17.35
C PHE A 167 2.79 -8.54 -16.46
N ASN A 168 3.53 -7.50 -16.86
CA ASN A 168 3.64 -6.25 -16.09
C ASN A 168 2.28 -5.60 -15.75
N ARG A 169 1.27 -5.70 -16.64
CA ARG A 169 -0.08 -5.17 -16.35
C ARG A 169 -0.77 -5.92 -15.22
N LEU A 170 -0.68 -7.25 -15.22
CA LEU A 170 -1.27 -8.10 -14.19
C LEU A 170 -0.54 -7.90 -12.85
N ARG A 171 0.80 -7.77 -12.89
CA ARG A 171 1.63 -7.39 -11.74
C ARG A 171 1.12 -6.10 -11.09
N ASN A 172 0.96 -5.04 -11.88
CA ASN A 172 0.47 -3.75 -11.39
C ASN A 172 -0.92 -3.88 -10.76
N GLY A 173 -1.82 -4.68 -11.36
CA GLY A 173 -3.13 -4.96 -10.77
C GLY A 173 -3.06 -5.67 -9.42
N ILE A 174 -2.16 -6.65 -9.26
CA ILE A 174 -1.94 -7.34 -7.98
C ILE A 174 -1.34 -6.40 -6.93
N LEU A 175 -0.39 -5.54 -7.31
CA LEU A 175 0.19 -4.55 -6.40
C LEU A 175 -0.88 -3.58 -5.86
N VAL A 176 -1.80 -3.16 -6.71
CA VAL A 176 -2.93 -2.30 -6.33
C VAL A 176 -3.92 -3.03 -5.43
N LEU A 177 -4.24 -4.30 -5.71
CA LEU A 177 -5.05 -5.14 -4.82
C LEU A 177 -4.38 -5.30 -3.45
N PHE A 178 -3.08 -5.60 -3.45
CA PHE A 178 -2.29 -5.75 -2.22
C PHE A 178 -2.35 -4.47 -1.39
N SER A 179 -2.08 -3.30 -1.97
CA SER A 179 -2.12 -2.04 -1.24
C SER A 179 -3.51 -1.75 -0.68
N GLY A 180 -4.57 -2.00 -1.46
CA GLY A 180 -5.94 -1.82 -1.00
C GLY A 180 -6.33 -2.76 0.14
N TRP A 181 -5.90 -4.02 0.09
CA TRP A 181 -6.12 -4.99 1.16
C TRP A 181 -5.32 -4.67 2.42
N VAL A 182 -4.07 -4.20 2.31
CA VAL A 182 -3.30 -3.73 3.47
C VAL A 182 -3.99 -2.55 4.12
N GLY A 183 -4.47 -1.57 3.33
CA GLY A 183 -5.27 -0.46 3.86
C GLY A 183 -6.58 -0.91 4.49
N ALA A 184 -7.17 -2.00 4.00
CA ALA A 184 -8.38 -2.52 4.60
C ALA A 184 -8.14 -3.26 5.92
N ILE A 185 -6.96 -3.84 6.14
CA ILE A 185 -6.55 -4.41 7.44
C ILE A 185 -6.12 -3.32 8.42
N SER A 186 -5.69 -2.14 7.97
CA SER A 186 -5.27 -1.07 8.89
C SER A 186 -6.39 -0.56 9.80
N THR A 187 -7.62 -1.02 9.57
CA THR A 187 -8.73 -0.93 10.50
C THR A 187 -8.40 -1.48 11.90
N PHE A 188 -7.42 -2.35 12.07
CA PHE A 188 -7.05 -2.84 13.41
C PHE A 188 -6.19 -1.86 14.23
N ASN A 189 -5.73 -0.75 13.65
CA ASN A 189 -4.84 0.19 14.33
C ASN A 189 -5.61 1.27 15.11
N SER A 190 -5.05 1.69 16.24
CA SER A 190 -5.56 2.88 16.95
C SER A 190 -5.31 4.16 16.14
N PHE A 191 -6.16 5.17 16.31
CA PHE A 191 -6.01 6.48 15.64
C PHE A 191 -4.65 7.11 15.92
N LEU A 192 -4.20 7.06 17.18
CA LEU A 192 -2.90 7.61 17.58
C LEU A 192 -1.75 6.87 16.89
N SER A 193 -1.80 5.53 16.82
CA SER A 193 -0.77 4.75 16.10
C SER A 193 -0.71 5.13 14.62
N LEU A 194 -1.85 5.38 13.99
CA LEU A 194 -1.92 5.80 12.59
C LEU A 194 -1.32 7.20 12.39
N VAL A 195 -1.68 8.17 13.23
CA VAL A 195 -1.14 9.53 13.16
C VAL A 195 0.38 9.52 13.37
N ILE A 196 0.88 8.78 14.36
CA ILE A 196 2.32 8.66 14.60
C ILE A 196 3.01 7.96 13.43
N LEU A 197 2.44 6.87 12.93
CA LEU A 197 2.98 6.13 11.78
C LEU A 197 3.11 7.05 10.56
N ILE A 198 2.02 7.69 10.15
CA ILE A 198 2.02 8.61 9.01
C ILE A 198 2.98 9.78 9.24
N GLY A 199 2.98 10.36 10.44
CA GLY A 199 3.87 11.48 10.80
C GLY A 199 5.35 11.12 10.70
N VAL A 200 5.76 9.95 11.21
CA VAL A 200 7.15 9.50 11.14
C VAL A 200 7.57 9.19 9.71
N PHE A 201 6.73 8.51 8.92
CA PHE A 201 7.05 8.23 7.52
C PHE A 201 7.08 9.50 6.66
N LEU A 202 6.23 10.49 6.95
CA LEU A 202 6.27 11.80 6.31
C LEU A 202 7.58 12.55 6.62
N ILE A 203 8.01 12.56 7.88
CA ILE A 203 9.29 13.15 8.28
C ILE A 203 10.46 12.40 7.63
N TYR A 204 10.42 11.06 7.66
CA TYR A 204 11.45 10.20 7.08
C TYR A 204 11.63 10.48 5.58
N ASP A 205 10.54 10.59 4.82
CA ASP A 205 10.59 10.82 3.37
C ASP A 205 11.15 12.24 3.04
N ILE A 206 10.80 13.25 3.86
CA ILE A 206 11.39 14.60 3.77
C ILE A 206 12.89 14.60 4.10
N LEU A 207 13.32 13.79 5.09
CA LEU A 207 14.72 13.69 5.49
C LEU A 207 15.57 12.93 4.47
N ILE A 208 15.04 11.89 3.81
CA ILE A 208 15.71 11.19 2.71
C ILE A 208 16.01 12.15 1.55
N LEU A 209 15.05 13.03 1.23
CA LEU A 209 15.19 14.10 0.23
C LEU A 209 16.38 15.04 0.49
N LYS A 210 16.84 15.15 1.74
CA LYS A 210 17.96 16.01 2.14
C LYS A 210 19.34 15.34 2.08
N GLY A 211 19.44 14.13 1.53
CA GLY A 211 20.71 13.64 0.98
C GLY A 211 21.39 12.45 1.66
N PHE A 212 20.78 11.76 2.63
CA PHE A 212 21.48 10.65 3.32
C PHE A 212 21.61 9.36 2.47
N PHE A 213 20.64 9.10 1.58
CA PHE A 213 20.62 7.92 0.69
C PHE A 213 20.70 8.25 -0.80
N GLU A 214 20.55 9.53 -1.16
CA GLU A 214 20.47 9.97 -2.55
C GLU A 214 21.74 9.62 -3.33
N GLU A 215 22.93 9.81 -2.76
CA GLU A 215 24.18 9.46 -3.44
C GLU A 215 24.37 7.95 -3.64
N SER A 216 23.99 7.13 -2.66
CA SER A 216 24.17 5.67 -2.72
C SER A 216 23.16 5.00 -3.66
N ILE A 217 21.93 5.52 -3.71
CA ILE A 217 20.86 5.02 -4.58
C ILE A 217 21.03 5.56 -6.01
N LYS A 218 21.33 6.86 -6.21
CA LYS A 218 21.57 7.42 -7.55
C LYS A 218 22.74 6.74 -8.26
N LYS A 219 23.87 6.50 -7.57
CA LYS A 219 25.04 5.86 -8.19
C LYS A 219 24.81 4.41 -8.60
N THR A 220 23.92 3.68 -7.94
CA THR A 220 23.72 2.23 -8.17
C THR A 220 22.49 1.91 -9.03
N LEU A 221 21.39 2.68 -8.94
CA LEU A 221 20.13 2.40 -9.64
C LEU A 221 19.90 3.23 -10.91
N GLN A 222 20.44 4.45 -11.01
CA GLN A 222 20.14 5.34 -12.13
C GLN A 222 20.94 5.02 -13.40
N GLN A 223 22.20 4.58 -13.30
CA GLN A 223 23.03 4.36 -14.50
C GLN A 223 22.67 3.11 -15.31
N GLU A 224 22.19 2.03 -14.69
CA GLU A 224 21.83 0.79 -15.43
C GLU A 224 20.39 0.80 -15.97
N THR A 225 19.46 1.49 -15.31
CA THR A 225 18.02 1.35 -15.58
C THR A 225 17.49 2.42 -16.55
N LEU A 226 18.07 3.64 -16.53
CA LEU A 226 17.57 4.78 -17.32
C LEU A 226 17.93 4.70 -18.81
N ALA A 227 19.06 4.11 -19.18
CA ALA A 227 19.49 4.00 -20.57
C ALA A 227 18.61 3.07 -21.45
N LYS A 228 17.74 2.25 -20.83
CA LYS A 228 16.94 1.24 -21.55
C LYS A 228 15.42 1.42 -21.49
N ARG A 229 14.86 2.28 -20.61
CA ARG A 229 13.43 2.23 -20.27
C ARG A 229 12.51 3.29 -20.89
N GLY A 230 13.03 4.31 -21.58
CA GLY A 230 12.20 5.43 -22.06
C GLY A 230 11.51 6.18 -20.92
N ALA A 231 10.63 7.14 -21.22
CA ALA A 231 9.87 7.89 -20.20
C ALA A 231 8.86 6.97 -19.49
N ALA A 232 9.32 6.30 -18.43
CA ALA A 232 8.50 5.48 -17.55
C ALA A 232 8.42 6.15 -16.18
N VAL A 233 7.21 6.31 -15.65
CA VAL A 233 7.01 6.78 -14.28
C VAL A 233 6.72 5.62 -13.38
N THR A 234 7.32 5.69 -12.20
CA THR A 234 7.25 4.68 -11.16
C THR A 234 6.63 5.30 -9.92
N ILE A 235 5.52 4.74 -9.46
CA ILE A 235 4.90 5.12 -8.18
C ILE A 235 5.23 4.04 -7.16
N GLY A 236 5.70 4.43 -5.98
CA GLY A 236 6.05 3.49 -4.92
C GLY A 236 4.83 2.73 -4.40
N LEU A 237 4.97 1.42 -4.18
CA LEU A 237 3.96 0.62 -3.50
C LEU A 237 3.70 1.12 -2.09
N GLY A 238 4.75 1.63 -1.42
CA GLY A 238 4.64 2.25 -0.10
C GLY A 238 3.62 3.39 -0.09
N ASP A 239 3.70 4.31 -1.06
CA ASP A 239 2.78 5.45 -1.17
C ASP A 239 1.32 4.99 -1.28
N LEU A 240 1.06 4.02 -2.18
CA LEU A 240 -0.27 3.43 -2.35
C LEU A 240 -0.77 2.74 -1.08
N VAL A 241 0.11 2.06 -0.35
CA VAL A 241 -0.22 1.44 0.94
C VAL A 241 -0.60 2.53 1.96
N PHE A 242 0.16 3.61 2.09
CA PHE A 242 -0.17 4.69 3.03
C PHE A 242 -1.48 5.40 2.68
N TYR A 243 -1.74 5.62 1.39
CA TYR A 243 -3.01 6.18 0.92
C TYR A 243 -4.19 5.27 1.31
N SER A 244 -4.01 3.96 1.11
CA SER A 244 -5.00 2.94 1.46
C SER A 244 -5.20 2.86 2.99
N ILE A 245 -4.12 2.92 3.77
CA ILE A 245 -4.18 2.91 5.24
C ILE A 245 -4.99 4.10 5.76
N ALA A 246 -4.72 5.29 5.23
CA ALA A 246 -5.40 6.50 5.64
C ALA A 246 -6.90 6.43 5.35
N ILE A 247 -7.30 6.06 4.14
CA ILE A 247 -8.73 5.95 3.79
C ILE A 247 -9.42 4.81 4.54
N GLY A 248 -8.79 3.64 4.67
CA GLY A 248 -9.38 2.48 5.35
C GLY A 248 -9.66 2.77 6.82
N SER A 249 -8.80 3.55 7.46
CA SER A 249 -8.94 3.93 8.87
C SER A 249 -10.14 4.85 9.16
N THR A 250 -10.59 5.63 8.16
CA THR A 250 -11.75 6.53 8.33
C THR A 250 -13.05 5.79 8.66
N TRP A 251 -13.16 4.51 8.26
CA TRP A 251 -14.33 3.68 8.51
C TRP A 251 -14.51 3.26 9.97
N ILE A 252 -13.48 3.44 10.80
CA ILE A 252 -13.56 3.14 12.24
C ILE A 252 -13.61 4.40 13.06
N PHE A 253 -12.71 5.33 12.78
CA PHE A 253 -12.57 6.52 13.60
C PHE A 253 -13.78 7.44 13.49
N PHE A 254 -14.53 7.35 12.40
CA PHE A 254 -15.67 8.20 12.11
C PHE A 254 -16.95 7.40 11.88
N ASP A 255 -17.28 6.43 12.73
CA ASP A 255 -18.40 5.47 12.51
C ASP A 255 -19.70 6.12 11.99
N HIS A 256 -20.13 7.23 12.58
CA HIS A 256 -21.36 7.94 12.19
C HIS A 256 -21.28 8.68 10.85
N ILE A 257 -20.10 9.09 10.41
CA ILE A 257 -19.88 9.86 9.17
C ILE A 257 -18.89 9.18 8.23
N ARG A 258 -18.68 7.86 8.37
CA ARG A 258 -17.59 7.10 7.73
C ARG A 258 -17.50 7.29 6.22
N PHE A 259 -18.65 7.33 5.55
CA PHE A 259 -18.71 7.50 4.09
C PHE A 259 -18.26 8.91 3.68
N ILE A 260 -18.74 9.94 4.39
CA ILE A 260 -18.35 11.34 4.15
C ILE A 260 -16.87 11.53 4.49
N ALA A 261 -16.41 10.99 5.63
CA ALA A 261 -15.01 11.03 6.03
C ALA A 261 -14.09 10.36 5.00
N SER A 262 -14.48 9.20 4.46
CA SER A 262 -13.75 8.50 3.40
C SER A 262 -13.64 9.34 2.13
N ILE A 263 -14.73 10.00 1.72
CA ILE A 263 -14.75 10.87 0.54
C ILE A 263 -13.82 12.07 0.75
N LEU A 264 -13.94 12.76 1.89
CA LEU A 264 -13.10 13.93 2.19
C LEU A 264 -11.62 13.56 2.24
N VAL A 265 -11.26 12.47 2.92
CA VAL A 265 -9.89 11.95 2.93
C VAL A 265 -9.44 11.55 1.54
N GLY A 266 -10.28 10.87 0.75
CA GLY A 266 -9.97 10.52 -0.64
C GLY A 266 -9.71 11.75 -1.52
N ILE A 267 -10.51 12.81 -1.37
CA ILE A 267 -10.30 14.10 -2.05
C ILE A 267 -8.97 14.72 -1.58
N GLY A 268 -8.65 14.66 -0.29
CA GLY A 268 -7.38 15.13 0.26
C GLY A 268 -6.18 14.41 -0.37
N ILE A 269 -6.22 13.08 -0.42
CA ILE A 269 -5.18 12.26 -1.06
C ILE A 269 -5.03 12.64 -2.54
N LEU A 270 -6.13 12.65 -3.30
CA LEU A 270 -6.10 12.97 -4.74
C LEU A 270 -5.61 14.40 -5.01
N GLY A 271 -6.06 15.37 -4.20
CA GLY A 271 -5.62 16.76 -4.30
C GLY A 271 -4.15 16.95 -3.93
N GLY A 272 -3.68 16.24 -2.92
CA GLY A 272 -2.26 16.22 -2.59
C GLY A 272 -1.42 15.57 -3.68
N THR A 273 -1.88 14.45 -4.26
CA THR A 273 -1.17 13.77 -5.35
C THR A 273 -1.14 14.64 -6.60
N PHE A 274 -2.24 15.35 -6.89
CA PHE A 274 -2.30 16.36 -7.94
C PHE A 274 -1.21 17.42 -7.74
N LEU A 275 -1.11 17.98 -6.53
CA LEU A 275 -0.13 19.02 -6.22
C LEU A 275 1.30 18.48 -6.35
N THR A 276 1.59 17.27 -5.87
CA THR A 276 2.91 16.64 -6.05
C THR A 276 3.26 16.51 -7.54
N MET A 277 2.34 16.01 -8.37
CA MET A 277 2.58 15.85 -9.81
C MET A 277 2.76 17.20 -10.52
N HIS A 278 2.01 18.22 -10.10
CA HIS A 278 2.17 19.57 -10.61
C HIS A 278 3.52 20.18 -10.23
N LEU A 279 4.00 19.96 -9.01
CA LEU A 279 5.33 20.39 -8.58
C LEU A 279 6.43 19.64 -9.34
N LEU A 280 6.23 18.34 -9.59
CA LEU A 280 7.16 17.52 -10.38
C LEU A 280 7.28 18.02 -11.83
N SER A 281 6.19 18.47 -12.46
CA SER A 281 6.27 19.01 -13.81
C SER A 281 6.96 20.38 -13.91
N HIS A 282 7.07 21.11 -12.79
CA HIS A 282 7.74 22.41 -12.72
C HIS A 282 9.19 22.32 -12.22
N ALA A 283 9.62 21.15 -11.75
CA ALA A 283 11.00 20.92 -11.41
C ALA A 283 11.84 20.95 -12.69
N LYS A 284 12.79 21.90 -12.77
CA LYS A 284 13.57 22.21 -13.98
C LYS A 284 14.53 21.10 -14.42
N GLU A 285 14.71 20.05 -13.61
CA GLU A 285 15.58 18.92 -13.94
C GLU A 285 14.79 17.79 -14.58
N GLU A 286 15.26 17.32 -15.76
CA GLU A 286 14.71 16.17 -16.51
C GLU A 286 14.57 14.89 -15.68
N HIS A 287 15.20 14.82 -14.50
CA HIS A 287 15.24 13.67 -13.61
C HIS A 287 14.95 14.01 -12.14
N SER A 288 14.11 15.02 -11.91
CA SER A 288 13.67 15.36 -10.56
C SER A 288 12.88 14.20 -9.91
N VAL A 289 13.26 13.87 -8.69
CA VAL A 289 12.54 12.90 -7.83
C VAL A 289 11.87 13.69 -6.74
N LEU A 290 10.54 13.57 -6.63
CA LEU A 290 9.77 14.16 -5.54
C LEU A 290 9.13 13.05 -4.72
N PRO A 291 9.20 13.11 -3.38
CA PRO A 291 8.51 12.18 -2.53
C PRO A 291 7.00 12.36 -2.70
N ALA A 292 6.32 11.27 -3.02
CA ALA A 292 4.89 11.30 -3.31
C ALA A 292 4.04 11.30 -2.04
N LEU A 293 4.61 10.94 -0.89
CA LEU A 293 3.89 10.74 0.36
C LEU A 293 3.59 12.03 1.15
N PRO A 294 4.51 13.01 1.30
CA PRO A 294 4.34 14.09 2.26
C PRO A 294 3.12 14.98 2.04
N ILE A 295 2.88 15.43 0.80
CA ILE A 295 1.78 16.37 0.51
C ILE A 295 0.41 15.68 0.65
N PRO A 296 0.15 14.50 0.05
CA PRO A 296 -1.11 13.77 0.25
C PRO A 296 -1.36 13.39 1.71
N MET A 297 -0.33 12.99 2.45
CA MET A 297 -0.50 12.58 3.84
C MET A 297 -0.69 13.77 4.78
N PHE A 298 -0.01 14.89 4.56
CA PHE A 298 -0.23 16.10 5.36
C PHE A 298 -1.67 16.62 5.20
N THR A 299 -2.15 16.73 3.96
CA THR A 299 -3.53 17.15 3.66
C THR A 299 -4.55 16.20 4.27
N THR A 300 -4.30 14.89 4.20
CA THR A 300 -5.14 13.86 4.82
C THR A 300 -5.18 13.99 6.34
N LEU A 301 -4.03 14.14 7.01
CA LEU A 301 -3.96 14.31 8.46
C LEU A 301 -4.69 15.57 8.92
N LEU A 302 -4.60 16.67 8.16
CA LEU A 302 -5.33 17.91 8.44
C LEU A 302 -6.85 17.66 8.38
N ILE A 303 -7.34 17.02 7.32
CA ILE A 303 -8.76 16.68 7.17
C ILE A 303 -9.23 15.76 8.30
N MET A 304 -8.47 14.70 8.61
CA MET A 304 -8.79 13.79 9.71
C MET A 304 -8.81 14.52 11.06
N GLY A 305 -7.88 15.46 11.29
CA GLY A 305 -7.86 16.28 12.51
C GLY A 305 -9.08 17.19 12.65
N ILE A 306 -9.50 17.84 11.55
CA ILE A 306 -10.73 18.64 11.53
C ILE A 306 -11.95 17.75 11.82
N LEU A 307 -12.08 16.63 11.12
CA LEU A 307 -13.19 15.70 11.33
C LEU A 307 -13.24 15.20 12.78
N TRP A 308 -12.08 14.85 13.35
CA TRP A 308 -11.97 14.40 14.74
C TRP A 308 -12.45 15.47 15.73
N SER A 309 -12.09 16.73 15.49
CA SER A 309 -12.53 17.85 16.34
C SER A 309 -14.06 18.07 16.28
N ILE A 310 -14.68 17.85 15.13
CA ILE A 310 -16.13 17.98 14.94
C ILE A 310 -16.87 16.84 15.65
N THR A 311 -16.34 15.60 15.58
CA THR A 311 -16.98 14.43 16.19
C THR A 311 -16.85 14.34 17.71
N LEU A 312 -15.97 15.15 18.32
CA LEU A 312 -15.81 15.24 19.78
C LEU A 312 -16.80 16.21 20.45
N ILE A 313 -17.53 17.01 19.66
CA ILE A 313 -18.56 17.97 20.11
C ILE A 313 -19.92 17.29 20.04
#